data_AF-A0A2N0QKP6-F1
#
_entry.id   AF-A0A2N0QKP6-F1
#
_cell.length_a   1.000
_cell.length_b   1.000
_cell.length_c   1.000
_cell.angle_alpha   90.00
_cell.angle_beta   90.00
_cell.angle_gamma   90.00
#
_symmetry.space_group_name_H-M   'P 1'
#
loop_
_entity.id
_entity.type
_entity.pdbx_description
1 polymer ?
#
loop_
_entity_poly.entity_id
_entity_poly.type
_entity_poly.pdbx_seq_one_letter_code
_entity_poly.pdbx_strand_id
1 'polypeptide(L)'
;MEIVKSIANKYTSKELNVGLRCNFDINDGAISRFGYDVEGEEFEKIINTINTTSNLHLIGLHCHFANRYLETWPNRVTGILELFISVGGGLFGKMDITLKKQFEKEIPNYQDYAEVIATKFKEAFQNLDGTKQPKLIIEPGSALVGDVMKFVTRIINIKDIRGKKIATVAGSIYNVNPTLNQKNPPVTIYHNEYNKEHRRNFVNIDFGGYTCIETDYLYKGYN
;
A
#
# COMPACT_ATOMS: atom_id res chain seq x y z
N MET A 1 -24.45 4.35 -5.75
CA MET A 1 -25.28 4.77 -4.61
C MET A 1 -26.62 4.03 -4.48
N GLU A 2 -27.24 3.59 -5.58
CA GLU A 2 -28.56 2.93 -5.58
C GLU A 2 -28.68 1.73 -4.62
N ILE A 3 -27.67 0.86 -4.57
CA ILE A 3 -27.66 -0.30 -3.66
C ILE A 3 -27.76 0.15 -2.20
N VAL A 4 -26.98 1.15 -1.79
CA VAL A 4 -26.99 1.66 -0.41
C VAL A 4 -28.35 2.27 -0.08
N LYS A 5 -28.93 3.05 -1.00
CA LYS A 5 -30.28 3.61 -0.85
C LYS A 5 -31.35 2.52 -0.76
N SER A 6 -31.24 1.47 -1.56
CA SER A 6 -32.14 0.32 -1.50
C SER A 6 -32.06 -0.40 -0.15
N ILE A 7 -30.86 -0.52 0.43
CA ILE A 7 -30.68 -1.10 1.77
C ILE A 7 -31.30 -0.18 2.83
N ALA A 8 -31.06 1.13 2.75
CA ALA A 8 -31.63 2.13 3.67
C ALA A 8 -33.17 2.09 3.66
N ASN A 9 -33.77 2.06 2.47
CA ASN A 9 -35.22 1.96 2.28
C ASN A 9 -35.80 0.62 2.75
N LYS A 10 -35.02 -0.47 2.69
CA LYS A 10 -35.45 -1.79 3.17
C LYS A 10 -35.43 -1.88 4.71
N TYR A 11 -34.53 -1.16 5.36
CA TYR A 11 -34.33 -1.21 6.81
C TYR A 11 -34.52 0.16 7.45
N THR A 12 -35.70 0.76 7.27
CA THR A 12 -36.02 2.12 7.74
C THR A 12 -35.89 2.33 9.25
N SER A 13 -35.99 1.27 10.05
CA SER A 13 -35.79 1.34 11.51
C SER A 13 -34.32 1.23 11.94
N LYS A 14 -33.37 1.20 11.00
CA LYS A 14 -31.94 1.08 11.27
C LYS A 14 -31.22 2.33 10.76
N GLU A 15 -30.46 2.95 11.64
CA GLU A 15 -29.52 4.00 11.27
C GLU A 15 -28.31 3.37 10.58
N LEU A 16 -27.97 3.88 9.40
CA LEU A 16 -26.86 3.42 8.58
C LEU A 16 -25.82 4.52 8.47
N ASN A 17 -24.62 4.25 9.00
CA ASN A 17 -23.50 5.16 8.88
C ASN A 17 -22.68 4.81 7.65
N VAL A 18 -22.41 5.80 6.80
CA VAL A 18 -21.62 5.64 5.58
C VAL A 18 -20.40 6.53 5.58
N GLY A 19 -19.33 6.00 4.98
CA GLY A 19 -18.18 6.78 4.56
C GLY A 19 -18.18 6.95 3.04
N LEU A 20 -17.75 8.12 2.55
CA LEU A 20 -17.61 8.37 1.12
C LEU A 20 -16.14 8.46 0.73
N ARG A 21 -15.73 7.70 -0.29
CA ARG A 21 -14.38 7.78 -0.82
C ARG A 21 -14.28 8.94 -1.81
N CYS A 22 -13.43 9.90 -1.50
CA CYS A 22 -13.13 11.07 -2.33
C CYS A 22 -11.94 10.79 -3.25
N ASN A 23 -12.01 11.37 -4.43
CA ASN A 23 -10.99 11.38 -5.46
C ASN A 23 -10.75 12.85 -5.87
N PHE A 24 -9.49 13.22 -5.99
CA PHE A 24 -9.04 14.56 -6.31
C PHE A 24 -7.57 14.50 -6.71
N ASP A 25 -7.07 15.55 -7.36
CA ASP A 25 -5.68 15.59 -7.79
C ASP A 25 -4.73 15.79 -6.59
N ILE A 26 -3.75 14.90 -6.47
CA ILE A 26 -2.65 15.01 -5.50
C ILE A 26 -1.34 15.49 -6.13
N ASN A 27 -1.39 15.87 -7.41
CA ASN A 27 -0.29 16.26 -8.27
C ASN A 27 0.77 15.16 -8.46
N ASP A 28 0.34 13.90 -8.57
CA ASP A 28 1.23 12.77 -8.87
C ASP A 28 1.14 12.29 -10.34
N GLY A 29 0.31 12.95 -11.15
CA GLY A 29 0.09 12.63 -12.55
C GLY A 29 -0.76 11.39 -12.80
N ALA A 30 -1.30 10.75 -11.76
CA ALA A 30 -2.13 9.57 -11.87
C ALA A 30 -3.62 9.90 -11.66
N ILE A 31 -4.47 9.41 -12.56
CA ILE A 31 -5.93 9.46 -12.39
C ILE A 31 -6.38 8.17 -11.71
N SER A 32 -6.81 8.27 -10.45
CA SER A 32 -7.39 7.14 -9.72
C SER A 32 -8.76 6.79 -10.29
N ARG A 33 -9.05 5.49 -10.43
CA ARG A 33 -10.39 4.97 -10.76
C ARG A 33 -11.33 4.82 -9.56
N PHE A 34 -10.83 5.09 -8.35
CA PHE A 34 -11.53 4.82 -7.11
C PHE A 34 -11.94 6.09 -6.39
N GLY A 35 -13.15 6.08 -5.83
CA GLY A 35 -13.74 7.26 -5.21
C GLY A 35 -14.47 8.13 -6.23
N TYR A 36 -15.20 9.10 -5.71
CA TYR A 36 -15.92 10.09 -6.51
C TYR A 36 -15.08 11.36 -6.59
N ASP A 37 -15.00 11.90 -7.80
CA ASP A 37 -14.38 13.20 -8.04
C ASP A 37 -15.14 14.28 -7.27
N VAL A 38 -14.46 14.94 -6.33
CA VAL A 38 -15.08 15.94 -5.43
C VAL A 38 -15.53 17.19 -6.18
N GLU A 39 -15.01 17.43 -7.38
CA GLU A 39 -15.43 18.52 -8.27
C GLU A 39 -16.52 18.08 -9.27
N GLY A 40 -16.87 16.79 -9.29
CA GLY A 40 -17.81 16.21 -10.25
C GLY A 40 -19.26 16.21 -9.78
N GLU A 41 -20.19 16.31 -10.75
CA GLU A 41 -21.64 16.26 -10.48
C GLU A 41 -22.10 14.98 -9.74
N GLU A 42 -21.38 13.87 -9.91
CA GLU A 42 -21.72 12.61 -9.25
C GLU A 42 -21.54 12.71 -7.74
N PHE A 43 -20.50 13.40 -7.27
CA PHE A 43 -20.27 13.63 -5.86
C PHE A 43 -21.42 14.41 -5.23
N GLU A 44 -21.85 15.50 -5.86
CA GLU A 44 -23.01 16.29 -5.41
C GLU A 44 -24.29 15.44 -5.34
N LYS A 45 -24.56 14.63 -6.37
CA LYS A 45 -25.73 13.71 -6.41
C LYS A 45 -25.71 12.72 -5.24
N ILE A 46 -24.52 12.25 -4.85
CA ILE A 46 -24.37 11.31 -3.73
C ILE A 46 -24.58 12.00 -2.40
N ILE A 47 -23.97 13.16 -2.19
CA ILE A 47 -24.16 13.95 -0.97
C ILE A 47 -25.64 14.29 -0.79
N ASN A 48 -26.31 14.74 -1.85
CA ASN A 48 -27.75 15.00 -1.82
C ASN A 48 -28.56 13.73 -1.52
N THR A 49 -28.20 12.59 -2.12
CA THR A 49 -28.87 11.32 -1.83
C THR A 49 -28.72 10.91 -0.37
N ILE A 50 -27.55 11.10 0.22
CA ILE A 50 -27.32 10.80 1.63
C ILE A 50 -28.15 11.74 2.51
N ASN A 51 -28.07 13.05 2.29
CA ASN A 51 -28.79 14.06 3.08
C ASN A 51 -30.32 13.93 3.00
N THR A 52 -30.85 13.40 1.90
CA THR A 52 -32.30 13.22 1.69
C THR A 52 -32.83 11.85 2.12
N THR A 53 -31.96 10.93 2.55
CA THR A 53 -32.36 9.59 3.02
C THR A 53 -32.34 9.58 4.55
N SER A 54 -33.51 9.47 5.18
CA SER A 54 -33.70 9.77 6.61
C SER A 54 -32.85 8.95 7.59
N ASN A 55 -32.52 7.69 7.25
CA ASN A 55 -31.77 6.78 8.10
C ASN A 55 -30.33 6.55 7.61
N LEU A 56 -29.80 7.46 6.78
CA LEU A 56 -28.45 7.38 6.23
C LEU A 56 -27.62 8.58 6.69
N HIS A 57 -26.52 8.32 7.39
CA HIS A 57 -25.67 9.36 7.96
C HIS A 57 -24.28 9.30 7.38
N LEU A 58 -23.84 10.40 6.77
CA LEU A 58 -22.44 10.56 6.38
C LEU A 58 -21.60 10.83 7.63
N ILE A 59 -20.79 9.85 8.04
CA ILE A 59 -19.96 9.95 9.25
C ILE A 59 -18.48 10.15 8.97
N GLY A 60 -18.08 10.11 7.70
CA GLY A 60 -16.69 10.25 7.32
C GLY A 60 -16.50 10.31 5.81
N LEU A 61 -15.39 10.91 5.42
CA LEU A 61 -14.84 10.90 4.09
C LEU A 61 -13.48 10.23 4.15
N HIS A 62 -13.07 9.68 3.03
CA HIS A 62 -11.88 8.85 2.95
C HIS A 62 -11.19 9.12 1.63
N CYS A 63 -9.87 9.25 1.64
CA CYS A 63 -9.09 9.18 0.42
C CYS A 63 -8.05 8.06 0.53
N HIS A 64 -7.67 7.50 -0.62
CA HIS A 64 -6.56 6.56 -0.70
C HIS A 64 -5.94 6.61 -2.09
N PHE A 65 -4.64 6.91 -2.10
CA PHE A 65 -3.83 6.99 -3.30
C PHE A 65 -2.61 6.09 -3.15
N ALA A 66 -2.18 5.49 -4.26
CA ALA A 66 -1.14 4.46 -4.27
C ALA A 66 0.28 5.04 -4.04
N ASN A 67 0.50 6.31 -4.41
CA ASN A 67 1.80 6.95 -4.26
C ASN A 67 2.17 7.04 -2.77
N ARG A 68 3.38 6.60 -2.45
CA ARG A 68 3.87 6.52 -1.06
C ARG A 68 4.84 7.63 -0.69
N TYR A 69 5.33 8.39 -1.67
CA TYR A 69 6.32 9.43 -1.44
C TYR A 69 5.73 10.64 -0.72
N LEU A 70 6.51 11.17 0.22
CA LEU A 70 6.08 12.23 1.14
C LEU A 70 5.60 13.49 0.41
N GLU A 71 6.19 13.81 -0.74
CA GLU A 71 5.85 14.96 -1.59
C GLU A 71 4.38 15.06 -2.00
N THR A 72 3.66 13.93 -2.08
CA THR A 72 2.23 13.89 -2.45
C THR A 72 1.29 14.05 -1.26
N TRP A 73 1.78 13.87 -0.04
CA TRP A 73 0.96 13.90 1.17
C TRP A 73 0.40 15.27 1.52
N PRO A 74 1.11 16.40 1.31
CA PRO A 74 0.53 17.72 1.53
C PRO A 74 -0.78 17.94 0.76
N ASN A 75 -0.83 17.60 -0.54
CA ASN A 75 -2.02 17.75 -1.37
C ASN A 75 -3.10 16.75 -0.97
N ARG A 76 -2.71 15.50 -0.69
CA ARG A 76 -3.62 14.47 -0.15
C ARG A 76 -4.34 14.95 1.09
N VAL A 77 -3.61 15.53 2.03
CA VAL A 77 -4.15 16.02 3.29
C VAL A 77 -5.03 17.24 3.03
N THR A 78 -4.58 18.22 2.25
CA THR A 78 -5.39 19.42 1.92
C THR A 78 -6.74 19.04 1.30
N GLY A 79 -6.77 18.17 0.29
CA GLY A 79 -8.02 17.81 -0.39
C GLY A 79 -9.02 17.02 0.48
N ILE A 80 -8.56 16.39 1.57
CA ILE A 80 -9.45 15.75 2.54
C ILE A 80 -9.68 16.62 3.78
N LEU A 81 -8.88 17.65 4.06
CA LEU A 81 -9.16 18.56 5.18
C LEU A 81 -10.45 19.35 4.97
N GLU A 82 -10.80 19.61 3.73
CA GLU A 82 -12.09 20.18 3.34
C GLU A 82 -13.26 19.20 3.63
N LEU A 83 -12.95 17.93 3.92
CA LEU A 83 -13.83 16.78 3.80
C LEU A 83 -13.52 15.69 4.88
N PHE A 84 -14.15 15.72 6.07
CA PHE A 84 -14.11 14.73 7.20
C PHE A 84 -13.30 13.39 7.04
N ILE A 85 -12.46 12.92 7.97
CA ILE A 85 -11.07 12.69 7.52
C ILE A 85 -10.42 11.32 7.84
N SER A 86 -10.48 10.38 6.89
CA SER A 86 -9.49 9.29 6.73
C SER A 86 -8.56 9.59 5.56
N VAL A 87 -7.24 9.59 5.79
CA VAL A 87 -6.22 9.76 4.72
C VAL A 87 -5.78 8.42 4.12
N GLY A 88 -6.42 7.33 4.54
CA GLY A 88 -6.16 5.97 4.07
C GLY A 88 -4.76 5.47 4.38
N GLY A 89 -4.33 4.46 3.62
CA GLY A 89 -2.98 3.88 3.68
C GLY A 89 -1.98 4.51 2.71
N GLY A 90 -1.10 3.68 2.14
CA GLY A 90 -0.07 4.14 1.20
C GLY A 90 1.20 4.66 1.87
N LEU A 91 1.47 4.26 3.11
CA LEU A 91 2.73 4.54 3.77
C LEU A 91 3.79 3.51 3.34
N PHE A 92 5.05 3.92 3.28
CA PHE A 92 6.15 2.96 3.31
C PHE A 92 6.23 2.30 4.70
N GLY A 93 6.58 1.02 4.73
CA GLY A 93 6.82 0.28 5.97
C GLY A 93 8.30 0.23 6.33
N LYS A 94 8.59 -0.46 7.44
CA LYS A 94 9.96 -0.87 7.74
C LYS A 94 10.50 -1.73 6.60
N MET A 95 11.75 -1.48 6.25
CA MET A 95 12.36 -2.07 5.07
C MET A 95 13.84 -2.29 5.32
N ASP A 96 14.32 -3.50 4.98
CA ASP A 96 15.74 -3.81 5.03
C ASP A 96 16.53 -2.85 4.13
N ILE A 97 17.74 -2.50 4.55
CA ILE A 97 18.59 -1.52 3.86
C ILE A 97 18.92 -1.94 2.42
N THR A 98 19.03 -3.25 2.14
CA THR A 98 19.31 -3.78 0.80
C THR A 98 18.15 -3.55 -0.15
N LEU A 99 16.90 -3.61 0.35
CA LEU A 99 15.71 -3.30 -0.42
C LEU A 99 15.49 -1.79 -0.52
N LYS A 100 15.70 -1.04 0.57
CA LYS A 100 15.55 0.42 0.60
C LYS A 100 16.43 1.12 -0.43
N LYS A 101 17.66 0.64 -0.65
CA LYS A 101 18.60 1.19 -1.65
C LYS A 101 18.17 1.02 -3.11
N GLN A 102 17.17 0.19 -3.40
CA GLN A 102 16.67 -0.06 -4.76
C GLN A 102 15.55 0.92 -5.17
N PHE A 103 15.19 1.86 -4.30
CA PHE A 103 14.23 2.92 -4.61
C PHE A 103 14.97 4.18 -5.09
N GLU A 104 14.36 4.88 -6.04
CA GLU A 104 14.94 6.08 -6.67
C GLU A 104 15.01 7.28 -5.73
N LYS A 105 14.12 7.31 -4.73
CA LYS A 105 14.02 8.37 -3.72
C LYS A 105 14.17 7.78 -2.33
N GLU A 106 14.52 8.64 -1.40
CA GLU A 106 14.55 8.29 0.01
C GLU A 106 13.19 7.80 0.49
N ILE A 107 13.21 6.74 1.30
CA ILE A 107 12.02 6.17 1.92
C ILE A 107 11.75 6.89 3.25
N PRO A 108 10.62 7.62 3.38
CA PRO A 108 10.22 8.29 4.61
C PRO A 108 9.97 7.30 5.74
N ASN A 109 10.21 7.75 6.96
CA ASN A 109 9.84 7.04 8.17
C ASN A 109 8.43 7.48 8.63
N TYR A 110 7.88 6.84 9.67
CA TYR A 110 6.53 7.16 10.16
C TYR A 110 6.41 8.55 10.78
N GLN A 111 7.48 9.07 11.38
CA GLN A 111 7.51 10.42 11.95
C GLN A 111 7.36 11.45 10.82
N ASP A 112 8.02 11.26 9.68
CA ASP A 112 7.90 12.17 8.53
C ASP A 112 6.44 12.28 8.06
N TYR A 113 5.74 11.15 7.95
CA TYR A 113 4.31 11.14 7.61
C TYR A 113 3.46 11.80 8.69
N ALA A 114 3.72 11.50 9.97
CA ALA A 114 2.97 12.07 11.08
C ALA A 114 3.13 13.59 11.13
N GLU A 115 4.33 14.11 10.89
CA GLU A 115 4.59 15.55 10.85
C GLU A 115 3.83 16.24 9.72
N VAL A 116 3.84 15.69 8.51
CA VAL A 116 3.12 16.28 7.38
C VAL A 116 1.60 16.24 7.58
N ILE A 117 1.07 15.12 8.09
CA ILE A 117 -0.38 14.92 8.23
C ILE A 117 -0.90 15.65 9.47
N ALA A 118 -0.35 15.35 10.65
CA ALA A 118 -0.89 15.85 11.91
C ALA A 118 -0.71 17.37 12.07
N THR A 119 0.35 17.94 11.52
CA THR A 119 0.54 19.41 11.55
C THR A 119 -0.58 20.11 10.81
N LYS A 120 -0.89 19.69 9.58
CA LYS A 120 -1.98 20.27 8.79
C LYS A 120 -3.35 20.11 9.43
N PHE A 121 -3.62 18.95 10.03
CA PHE A 121 -4.85 18.74 10.80
C PHE A 121 -4.93 19.63 12.03
N LYS A 122 -3.84 19.75 12.78
CA LYS A 122 -3.80 20.62 13.95
C LYS A 122 -4.06 22.07 13.52
N GLU A 123 -3.42 22.54 12.47
CA GLU A 123 -3.62 23.89 11.92
C GLU A 123 -5.08 24.13 11.50
N ALA A 124 -5.71 23.15 10.84
CA ALA A 124 -7.10 23.25 10.38
C ALA A 124 -8.12 23.28 11.54
N PHE A 125 -7.88 22.53 12.62
CA PHE A 125 -8.87 22.32 13.69
C PHE A 125 -8.49 22.88 15.06
N GLN A 126 -7.34 23.56 15.20
CA GLN A 126 -6.86 24.11 16.49
C GLN A 126 -7.85 25.04 17.18
N ASN A 127 -8.70 25.73 16.42
CA ASN A 127 -9.69 26.67 16.96
C ASN A 127 -11.03 26.01 17.32
N LEU A 128 -11.21 24.72 17.01
CA LEU A 128 -12.37 23.97 17.45
C LEU A 128 -12.17 23.47 18.88
N ASP A 129 -13.26 23.46 19.63
CA ASP A 129 -13.31 22.74 20.90
C ASP A 129 -12.89 21.27 20.70
N GLY A 130 -12.17 20.70 21.66
CA GLY A 130 -11.60 19.35 21.54
C GLY A 130 -12.65 18.27 21.27
N THR A 131 -13.89 18.47 21.74
CA THR A 131 -15.00 17.54 21.48
C THR A 131 -15.54 17.60 20.04
N LYS A 132 -15.21 18.67 19.31
CA LYS A 132 -15.60 18.91 17.91
C LYS A 132 -14.48 18.67 16.92
N GLN A 133 -13.25 18.42 17.39
CA GLN A 133 -12.14 18.09 16.50
C GLN A 133 -12.37 16.71 15.86
N PRO A 134 -12.19 16.57 14.55
CA PRO A 134 -12.36 15.30 13.88
C PRO A 134 -11.27 14.32 14.30
N LYS A 135 -11.61 13.03 14.33
CA LYS A 135 -10.62 11.97 14.52
C LYS A 135 -9.87 11.73 13.22
N LEU A 136 -8.57 11.99 13.21
CA LEU A 136 -7.68 11.59 12.12
C LEU A 136 -7.53 10.06 12.09
N ILE A 137 -7.80 9.44 10.94
CA ILE A 137 -7.66 8.00 10.72
C ILE A 137 -6.63 7.74 9.62
N ILE A 138 -5.74 6.77 9.87
CA ILE A 138 -4.82 6.17 8.89
C ILE A 138 -5.11 4.68 8.76
N GLU A 139 -4.84 4.10 7.60
CA GLU A 139 -5.17 2.70 7.28
C GLU A 139 -3.93 1.92 6.80
N PRO A 140 -2.91 1.73 7.66
CA PRO A 140 -1.67 1.06 7.25
C PRO A 140 -1.90 -0.44 7.02
N GLY A 141 -1.67 -0.88 5.78
CA GLY A 141 -1.60 -2.30 5.42
C GLY A 141 -0.15 -2.80 5.45
N SER A 142 0.46 -2.91 4.26
CA SER A 142 1.85 -3.36 4.10
C SER A 142 2.87 -2.55 4.92
N ALA A 143 2.53 -1.32 5.29
CA ALA A 143 3.38 -0.50 6.12
C ALA A 143 3.64 -1.13 7.50
N LEU A 144 2.65 -1.85 8.05
CA LEU A 144 2.73 -2.46 9.38
C LEU A 144 3.17 -3.92 9.35
N VAL A 145 2.71 -4.67 8.34
CA VAL A 145 2.87 -6.15 8.28
C VAL A 145 3.80 -6.61 7.15
N GLY A 146 4.47 -5.70 6.45
CA GLY A 146 5.32 -6.04 5.30
C GLY A 146 6.58 -6.84 5.65
N ASP A 147 7.05 -6.77 6.89
CA ASP A 147 8.31 -7.36 7.36
C ASP A 147 8.11 -8.45 8.44
N VAL A 148 6.87 -8.89 8.69
CA VAL A 148 6.56 -9.85 9.78
C VAL A 148 6.56 -11.31 9.35
N MET A 149 6.72 -11.59 8.05
CA MET A 149 6.75 -12.95 7.50
C MET A 149 8.04 -13.21 6.72
N LYS A 150 8.48 -14.47 6.74
CA LYS A 150 9.60 -14.96 5.93
C LYS A 150 9.11 -16.06 5.00
N PHE A 151 9.46 -15.97 3.73
CA PHE A 151 9.26 -17.04 2.77
C PHE A 151 10.52 -17.91 2.70
N VAL A 152 10.40 -19.18 3.05
CA VAL A 152 11.53 -20.13 3.07
C VAL A 152 11.33 -21.15 1.96
N THR A 153 12.34 -21.29 1.11
CA THR A 153 12.34 -22.27 0.02
C THR A 153 13.71 -22.89 -0.16
N ARG A 154 13.74 -24.10 -0.73
CA ARG A 154 14.96 -24.87 -0.99
C ARG A 154 15.43 -24.67 -2.42
N ILE A 155 16.76 -24.57 -2.60
CA ILE A 155 17.40 -24.71 -3.92
C ILE A 155 17.31 -26.18 -4.34
N ILE A 156 16.70 -26.42 -5.51
CA ILE A 156 16.49 -27.75 -6.08
C ILE A 156 17.65 -28.16 -6.99
N ASN A 157 18.08 -27.25 -7.87
CA ASN A 157 19.25 -27.45 -8.71
C ASN A 157 19.91 -26.11 -9.05
N ILE A 158 21.13 -26.19 -9.56
CA ILE A 158 21.84 -25.05 -10.12
C ILE A 158 22.35 -25.47 -11.50
N LYS A 159 22.03 -24.69 -12.53
CA LYS A 159 22.45 -24.93 -13.92
C LYS A 159 23.29 -23.76 -14.43
N ASP A 160 24.09 -24.05 -15.44
CA ASP A 160 24.77 -23.06 -16.26
C ASP A 160 24.10 -23.01 -17.63
N ILE A 161 23.54 -21.85 -17.96
CA ILE A 161 22.92 -21.60 -19.26
C ILE A 161 23.74 -20.51 -19.95
N ARG A 162 24.65 -20.93 -20.83
CA ARG A 162 25.50 -20.03 -21.65
C ARG A 162 26.28 -19.01 -20.79
N GLY A 163 26.86 -19.46 -19.68
CA GLY A 163 27.65 -18.65 -18.75
C GLY A 163 26.83 -18.00 -17.64
N LYS A 164 25.49 -18.02 -17.70
CA LYS A 164 24.63 -17.54 -16.61
C LYS A 164 24.29 -18.69 -15.67
N LYS A 165 24.68 -18.56 -14.40
CA LYS A 165 24.27 -19.48 -13.34
C LYS A 165 22.84 -19.16 -12.90
N ILE A 166 21.99 -20.18 -12.82
CA ILE A 166 20.60 -20.07 -12.35
C ILE A 166 20.36 -21.18 -11.32
N ALA A 167 19.96 -20.81 -10.11
CA ALA A 167 19.46 -21.72 -9.09
C ALA A 167 17.93 -21.80 -9.18
N THR A 168 17.41 -22.98 -9.50
CA THR A 168 15.96 -23.22 -9.41
C THR A 168 15.57 -23.48 -7.96
N VAL A 169 14.59 -22.75 -7.44
CA VAL A 169 14.05 -22.93 -6.09
C VAL A 169 12.67 -23.59 -6.11
N ALA A 170 12.31 -24.28 -5.03
CA ALA A 170 10.96 -24.82 -4.81
C ALA A 170 9.99 -23.72 -4.32
N GLY A 171 10.00 -22.58 -4.98
CA GLY A 171 9.16 -21.42 -4.70
C GLY A 171 8.97 -20.61 -5.97
N SER A 172 8.07 -19.63 -5.93
CA SER A 172 7.85 -18.72 -7.05
C SER A 172 7.75 -17.28 -6.56
N ILE A 173 8.16 -16.32 -7.39
CA ILE A 173 7.95 -14.90 -7.10
C ILE A 173 6.46 -14.59 -6.90
N TYR A 174 5.58 -15.31 -7.59
CA TYR A 174 4.13 -15.17 -7.47
C TYR A 174 3.59 -15.58 -6.09
N ASN A 175 4.35 -16.33 -5.29
CA ASN A 175 3.97 -16.62 -3.90
C ASN A 175 4.20 -15.44 -2.96
N VAL A 176 5.11 -14.52 -3.30
CA VAL A 176 5.53 -13.43 -2.40
C VAL A 176 5.20 -12.04 -2.95
N ASN A 177 5.05 -11.90 -4.26
CA ASN A 177 4.82 -10.61 -4.92
C ASN A 177 4.00 -10.80 -6.22
N PRO A 178 2.66 -10.77 -6.13
CA PRO A 178 1.80 -11.03 -7.29
C PRO A 178 1.80 -9.91 -8.33
N THR A 179 2.19 -8.68 -7.95
CA THR A 179 2.24 -7.54 -8.88
C THR A 179 3.51 -7.49 -9.73
N LEU A 180 4.53 -8.27 -9.32
CA LEU A 180 5.90 -8.25 -9.83
C LEU A 180 6.56 -6.87 -9.76
N ASN A 181 7.85 -6.85 -9.43
CA ASN A 181 8.68 -5.67 -9.64
C ASN A 181 10.12 -6.13 -9.89
N GLN A 182 10.98 -5.21 -10.32
CA GLN A 182 12.37 -5.51 -10.61
C GLN A 182 13.27 -5.51 -9.36
N LYS A 183 12.71 -5.32 -8.17
CA LYS A 183 13.49 -5.21 -6.93
C LYS A 183 13.75 -6.59 -6.37
N ASN A 184 15.00 -6.80 -5.94
CA ASN A 184 15.43 -7.99 -5.23
C ASN A 184 14.97 -7.92 -3.77
N PRO A 185 14.20 -8.89 -3.26
CA PRO A 185 13.89 -8.98 -1.84
C PRO A 185 15.15 -9.26 -1.03
N PRO A 186 15.20 -8.90 0.26
CA PRO A 186 16.26 -9.32 1.15
C PRO A 186 16.27 -10.85 1.26
N VAL A 187 17.45 -11.47 1.08
CA VAL A 187 17.61 -12.92 1.15
C VAL A 187 18.72 -13.28 2.13
N THR A 188 18.53 -14.38 2.85
CA THR A 188 19.56 -15.03 3.66
C THR A 188 19.68 -16.48 3.23
N ILE A 189 20.90 -16.92 2.93
CA ILE A 189 21.15 -18.31 2.52
C ILE A 189 21.52 -19.13 3.75
N TYR A 190 20.76 -20.20 3.99
CA TYR A 190 21.06 -21.18 5.02
C TYR A 190 21.69 -22.41 4.39
N HIS A 191 22.76 -22.90 5.01
CA HIS A 191 23.49 -24.08 4.55
C HIS A 191 23.40 -25.19 5.59
N ASN A 192 23.46 -26.45 5.15
CA ASN A 192 23.66 -27.56 6.06
C ASN A 192 25.09 -27.48 6.66
N GLU A 193 25.18 -27.39 7.98
CA GLU A 193 26.46 -27.27 8.69
C GLU A 193 27.28 -28.56 8.69
N TYR A 194 26.64 -29.72 8.49
CA TYR A 194 27.30 -31.03 8.48
C TYR A 194 28.06 -31.33 7.19
N ASN A 195 27.96 -30.46 6.17
CA ASN A 195 28.50 -30.73 4.83
C ASN A 195 29.28 -29.52 4.28
N LYS A 196 30.21 -28.99 5.08
CA LYS A 196 30.99 -27.77 4.74
C LYS A 196 31.87 -27.94 3.51
N GLU A 197 32.39 -29.14 3.27
CA GLU A 197 33.32 -29.44 2.16
C GLU A 197 32.67 -29.35 0.78
N HIS A 198 31.34 -29.39 0.70
CA HIS A 198 30.59 -29.27 -0.56
C HIS A 198 30.00 -27.88 -0.81
N ARG A 199 30.39 -26.88 0.00
CA ARG A 199 29.96 -25.49 -0.23
C ARG A 199 30.58 -24.96 -1.52
N ARG A 200 29.75 -24.36 -2.37
CA ARG A 200 30.16 -23.71 -3.61
C ARG A 200 29.82 -22.23 -3.52
N ASN A 201 30.76 -21.39 -3.94
CA ASN A 201 30.55 -19.96 -4.07
C ASN A 201 30.12 -19.63 -5.49
N PHE A 202 29.17 -18.72 -5.63
CA PHE A 202 28.67 -18.23 -6.91
C PHE A 202 28.65 -16.71 -6.87
N VAL A 203 28.94 -16.11 -8.02
CA VAL A 203 28.85 -14.66 -8.24
C VAL A 203 27.82 -14.44 -9.34
N ASN A 204 27.00 -13.40 -9.21
CA ASN A 204 25.96 -13.04 -10.18
C ASN A 204 24.99 -14.20 -10.52
N ILE A 205 24.54 -14.96 -9.52
CA ILE A 205 23.58 -16.06 -9.70
C ILE A 205 22.14 -15.57 -9.59
N ASP A 206 21.25 -16.09 -10.45
CA ASP A 206 19.81 -15.80 -10.37
C ASP A 206 19.05 -16.92 -9.66
N PHE A 207 18.00 -16.57 -8.92
CA PHE A 207 17.08 -17.51 -8.27
C PHE A 207 15.78 -17.58 -9.07
N GLY A 208 15.66 -18.61 -9.92
CA GLY A 208 14.47 -18.87 -10.73
C GLY A 208 13.45 -19.73 -9.98
N GLY A 209 12.16 -19.43 -10.13
CA GLY A 209 11.08 -20.20 -9.54
C GLY A 209 10.74 -21.48 -10.32
N TYR A 210 9.73 -22.21 -9.84
CA TYR A 210 9.32 -23.49 -10.42
C TYR A 210 8.33 -23.38 -11.59
N THR A 211 7.77 -22.20 -11.86
CA THR A 211 6.75 -22.06 -12.90
C THR A 211 7.38 -22.04 -14.29
N CYS A 212 6.56 -22.26 -15.32
CA CYS A 212 6.99 -22.17 -16.72
C CYS A 212 6.97 -20.72 -17.26
N ILE A 213 6.96 -19.70 -16.40
CA ILE A 213 6.86 -18.29 -16.80
C ILE A 213 8.25 -17.64 -16.74
N GLU A 214 8.70 -17.00 -17.81
CA GLU A 214 10.05 -16.42 -17.90
C GLU A 214 10.32 -15.31 -16.87
N THR A 215 9.29 -14.68 -16.33
CA THR A 215 9.42 -13.64 -15.30
C THR A 215 9.50 -14.21 -13.88
N ASP A 216 9.41 -15.53 -13.70
CA ASP A 216 9.46 -16.18 -12.38
C ASP A 216 10.88 -16.23 -11.81
N TYR A 217 11.34 -15.08 -11.34
CA TYR A 217 12.61 -14.92 -10.65
C TYR A 217 12.39 -14.26 -9.29
N LEU A 218 12.85 -14.92 -8.23
CA LEU A 218 12.78 -14.41 -6.87
C LEU A 218 13.91 -13.42 -6.57
N TYR A 219 15.06 -13.58 -7.22
CA TYR A 219 16.23 -12.72 -7.05
C TYR A 219 17.10 -12.78 -8.31
N LYS A 220 17.71 -11.67 -8.70
CA LYS A 220 18.66 -11.59 -9.82
C LYS A 220 20.02 -11.07 -9.38
N GLY A 221 21.09 -11.72 -9.82
CA GLY A 221 22.47 -11.29 -9.62
C GLY A 221 22.94 -11.33 -8.17
N TYR A 222 22.61 -12.39 -7.43
CA TYR A 222 23.11 -12.61 -6.06
C TYR A 222 24.63 -12.88 -6.07
N ASN A 223 25.34 -12.36 -5.07
CA ASN A 223 26.79 -12.50 -4.88
C ASN A 223 27.11 -13.10 -3.52
#